data_AF-A0A965NPJ8-F1
#
_entry.id   AF-A0A965NPJ8-F1
#
_cell.length_a   1.000
_cell.length_b   1.000
_cell.length_c   1.000
_cell.angle_alpha   90.00
_cell.angle_beta   90.00
_cell.angle_gamma   90.00
#
_symmetry.space_group_name_H-M   'P 1'
#
loop_
_entity.id
_entity.type
_entity.pdbx_description
1 polymer ?
#
loop_
_entity_poly.entity_id
_entity_poly.type
_entity_poly.pdbx_seq_one_letter_code
_entity_poly.pdbx_strand_id
1 'polypeptide(L)'
;MQPEIHLKLLKLLEKNPQLTQRELAHQLGISLGKTNYCLKALKEKGWLKWGNFSKKPNKSQYMHLLTPKGISEKLILTLHFLKRKEKEYELLKEEIAHLHEELATSPLAANPLAQDVIERIEEAKHFVMRKHANEMDPNLIAKLKIACRN
;
A
#
# COMPACT_ATOMS: atom_id res chain seq x y z
N MET A 1 1.94 4.20 -16.71
CA MET A 1 1.00 4.66 -15.65
C MET A 1 1.25 3.85 -14.38
N GLN A 2 1.39 4.48 -13.21
CA GLN A 2 1.88 3.82 -11.99
C GLN A 2 0.90 2.73 -11.48
N PRO A 3 1.28 1.43 -11.50
CA PRO A 3 0.39 0.32 -11.11
C PRO A 3 -0.14 0.42 -9.68
N GLU A 4 0.61 1.07 -8.79
CA GLU A 4 0.22 1.31 -7.41
C GLU A 4 -1.01 2.20 -7.28
N ILE A 5 -1.12 3.22 -8.14
CA ILE A 5 -2.28 4.12 -8.12
C ILE A 5 -3.53 3.34 -8.53
N HIS A 6 -3.44 2.47 -9.53
CA HIS A 6 -4.56 1.59 -9.89
C HIS A 6 -4.96 0.68 -8.73
N LEU A 7 -3.98 0.04 -8.08
CA LEU A 7 -4.24 -0.85 -6.96
C LEU A 7 -4.93 -0.11 -5.81
N LYS A 8 -4.40 1.06 -5.41
CA LYS A 8 -4.99 1.89 -4.35
C LYS A 8 -6.40 2.35 -4.72
N LEU A 9 -6.60 2.81 -5.95
CA LEU A 9 -7.90 3.26 -6.43
C LEU A 9 -8.92 2.11 -6.42
N LEU A 10 -8.58 0.92 -6.92
CA LEU A 10 -9.46 -0.25 -6.89
C LEU A 10 -9.82 -0.66 -5.46
N LYS A 11 -8.85 -0.62 -4.52
CA LYS A 11 -9.10 -0.88 -3.09
C LYS A 11 -10.05 0.15 -2.46
N LEU A 12 -9.89 1.44 -2.78
CA LEU A 12 -10.75 2.51 -2.28
C LEU A 12 -12.19 2.34 -2.79
N LEU A 13 -12.35 2.05 -4.08
CA LEU A 13 -13.67 1.87 -4.70
C LEU A 13 -14.39 0.60 -4.23
N GLU A 14 -13.64 -0.48 -3.97
CA GLU A 14 -14.22 -1.67 -3.36
C GLU A 14 -14.72 -1.40 -1.93
N LYS A 15 -13.94 -0.66 -1.13
CA LYS A 15 -14.32 -0.32 0.24
C LYS A 15 -15.47 0.68 0.30
N ASN A 16 -15.47 1.67 -0.59
CA ASN A 16 -16.49 2.70 -0.66
C ASN A 16 -16.78 3.08 -2.13
N PRO A 17 -17.80 2.45 -2.75
CA PRO A 17 -18.12 2.68 -4.16
C PRO A 17 -18.79 4.04 -4.42
N GLN A 18 -19.11 4.81 -3.38
CA GLN A 18 -19.77 6.12 -3.47
C GLN A 18 -18.78 7.30 -3.45
N LEU A 19 -17.47 7.02 -3.36
CA LEU A 19 -16.45 8.07 -3.35
C LEU A 19 -16.51 8.89 -4.64
N THR A 20 -16.57 10.20 -4.48
CA THR A 20 -16.44 11.14 -5.59
C THR A 20 -15.01 11.17 -6.11
N GLN A 21 -14.84 11.65 -7.34
CA GLN A 21 -13.52 11.85 -7.95
C GLN A 21 -12.61 12.77 -7.13
N ARG A 22 -13.17 13.79 -6.46
CA ARG A 22 -12.42 14.71 -5.59
C ARG A 22 -11.97 14.04 -4.31
N GLU A 23 -12.81 13.23 -3.68
CA GLU A 23 -12.43 12.47 -2.49
C GLU A 23 -11.38 11.41 -2.82
N LEU A 24 -11.50 10.73 -3.97
CA LEU A 24 -10.48 9.81 -4.47
C LEU A 24 -9.13 10.52 -4.67
N ALA A 25 -9.13 11.69 -5.32
CA ALA A 25 -7.93 12.48 -5.53
C ALA A 25 -7.24 12.84 -4.20
N HIS A 26 -8.03 13.28 -3.23
CA HIS A 26 -7.54 13.61 -1.89
C HIS A 26 -6.93 12.39 -1.18
N GLN A 27 -7.64 11.26 -1.14
CA GLN A 27 -7.15 10.05 -0.47
C GLN A 27 -5.93 9.41 -1.18
N LEU A 28 -5.83 9.56 -2.50
CA LEU A 28 -4.70 9.07 -3.28
C LEU A 28 -3.49 10.02 -3.26
N GLY A 29 -3.66 11.27 -2.80
CA GLY A 29 -2.62 12.29 -2.84
C GLY A 29 -2.22 12.69 -4.27
N ILE A 30 -3.17 12.68 -5.20
CA ILE A 30 -2.92 13.02 -6.61
C ILE A 30 -3.90 14.09 -7.12
N SER A 31 -3.59 14.71 -8.25
CA SER A 31 -4.48 15.70 -8.86
C SER A 31 -5.82 15.10 -9.31
N LEU A 32 -6.86 15.93 -9.33
CA LEU A 32 -8.18 15.55 -9.85
C LEU A 32 -8.10 15.08 -11.32
N GLY A 33 -7.30 15.75 -12.14
CA GLY A 33 -7.09 15.36 -13.55
C GLY A 33 -6.47 13.97 -13.68
N LYS A 34 -5.45 13.65 -12.86
CA LYS A 34 -4.84 12.31 -12.85
C LYS A 34 -5.83 11.26 -12.37
N THR A 35 -6.64 11.58 -11.37
CA THR A 35 -7.72 10.70 -10.87
C THR A 35 -8.73 10.38 -11.97
N ASN A 36 -9.21 11.40 -12.69
CA ASN A 36 -10.17 11.24 -13.79
C ASN A 36 -9.58 10.42 -14.94
N TYR A 37 -8.32 10.67 -15.29
CA TYR A 37 -7.61 9.87 -16.28
C TYR A 37 -7.52 8.40 -15.85
N CYS A 38 -7.21 8.12 -14.58
CA CYS A 38 -7.18 6.75 -14.06
C CYS A 38 -8.53 6.07 -14.15
N LEU A 39 -9.57 6.72 -13.67
CA LEU A 39 -10.94 6.21 -13.70
C LEU A 39 -11.40 5.87 -15.13
N LYS A 40 -11.10 6.73 -16.10
CA LYS A 40 -11.42 6.49 -17.51
C LYS A 40 -10.65 5.29 -18.06
N ALA A 41 -9.34 5.22 -17.84
CA ALA A 41 -8.51 4.11 -18.31
C ALA A 41 -8.93 2.75 -17.70
N LEU A 42 -9.28 2.72 -16.41
CA LEU A 42 -9.75 1.51 -15.73
C LEU A 42 -11.12 1.06 -16.24
N LYS A 43 -12.00 2.01 -16.57
CA LYS A 43 -13.27 1.71 -17.23
C LYS A 43 -13.06 1.14 -18.64
N GLU A 44 -12.19 1.75 -19.45
CA GLU A 44 -11.87 1.30 -20.81
C GLU A 44 -11.28 -0.12 -20.82
N LYS A 45 -10.49 -0.47 -19.81
CA LYS A 45 -9.99 -1.84 -19.60
C LYS A 45 -11.07 -2.85 -19.16
N GLY A 46 -12.25 -2.36 -18.80
CA GLY A 46 -13.37 -3.16 -18.30
C GLY A 46 -13.23 -3.56 -16.83
N TRP A 47 -12.38 -2.89 -16.05
CA TRP A 47 -12.16 -3.20 -14.63
C TRP A 47 -13.19 -2.50 -13.73
N LEU A 48 -13.76 -1.40 -14.21
CA LEU A 48 -14.79 -0.62 -13.52
C LEU A 48 -16.03 -0.49 -14.40
N LYS A 49 -17.19 -0.45 -13.73
CA LYS A 49 -18.48 -0.10 -14.32
C LYS A 49 -19.09 1.08 -13.55
N TRP A 50 -19.72 2.00 -14.27
CA TRP A 50 -20.55 3.03 -13.67
C TRP A 50 -21.92 2.46 -13.32
N GLY A 51 -22.34 2.63 -12.08
CA GLY A 51 -23.70 2.36 -11.63
C GLY A 51 -24.59 3.58 -11.89
N ASN A 52 -25.70 3.37 -12.58
CA ASN A 52 -26.84 4.30 -12.63
C ASN A 52 -27.99 3.64 -11.87
N PHE A 53 -28.14 3.92 -10.57
CA PHE A 53 -29.17 3.28 -9.75
C PHE A 53 -30.12 4.26 -9.05
N SER A 54 -30.29 5.48 -9.55
CA SER A 54 -31.35 6.38 -9.06
C SER A 54 -32.18 7.01 -10.17
N LYS A 55 -33.50 6.77 -10.09
CA LYS A 55 -34.58 7.44 -10.83
C LYS A 55 -34.88 8.85 -10.27
N LYS A 56 -33.89 9.55 -9.70
CA LYS A 56 -34.05 10.92 -9.19
C LYS A 56 -33.15 11.89 -9.97
N PRO A 57 -33.67 13.04 -10.43
CA PRO A 57 -33.00 13.85 -11.45
C PRO A 57 -31.83 14.72 -10.93
N ASN A 58 -31.57 14.78 -9.61
CA ASN A 58 -30.76 15.88 -9.07
C ASN A 58 -29.39 15.57 -8.48
N LYS A 59 -28.92 14.31 -8.38
CA LYS A 59 -27.53 14.04 -7.96
C LYS A 59 -26.98 12.79 -8.66
N SER A 60 -26.17 12.99 -9.69
CA SER A 60 -25.37 11.96 -10.34
C SER A 60 -24.28 11.46 -9.40
N GLN A 61 -24.66 10.66 -8.40
CA GLN A 61 -23.70 9.91 -7.60
C GLN A 61 -23.20 8.79 -8.51
N TYR A 62 -22.04 9.00 -9.13
CA TYR A 62 -21.37 8.02 -9.96
C TYR A 62 -20.91 6.88 -9.06
N MET A 63 -21.79 5.90 -8.83
CA MET A 63 -21.41 4.72 -8.07
C MET A 63 -20.44 3.91 -8.93
N HIS A 64 -19.29 3.58 -8.37
CA HIS A 64 -18.24 2.87 -9.08
C HIS A 64 -18.23 1.42 -8.61
N LEU A 65 -18.53 0.47 -9.50
CA LEU A 65 -18.54 -0.95 -9.17
C LEU A 65 -17.37 -1.65 -9.88
N LEU A 66 -16.61 -2.44 -9.11
CA LEU A 66 -15.62 -3.35 -9.70
C LEU A 66 -16.34 -4.45 -10.49
N THR A 67 -15.88 -4.71 -11.70
CA THR A 67 -16.35 -5.86 -12.48
C THR A 67 -15.65 -7.14 -12.00
N PRO A 68 -16.15 -8.35 -12.34
CA PRO A 68 -15.41 -9.59 -12.08
C PRO A 68 -13.97 -9.55 -12.63
N LYS A 69 -13.79 -8.99 -13.83
CA LYS A 69 -12.47 -8.75 -14.42
C LYS A 69 -11.63 -7.80 -13.54
N GLY A 70 -12.21 -6.71 -13.05
CA GLY A 70 -11.54 -5.77 -12.15
C GLY A 70 -11.10 -6.40 -10.83
N ILE A 71 -11.87 -7.34 -10.29
CA ILE A 71 -11.51 -8.09 -9.07
C ILE A 71 -10.28 -8.96 -9.33
N SER A 72 -10.27 -9.73 -10.41
CA SER A 72 -9.11 -10.56 -10.80
C SER A 72 -7.86 -9.72 -11.02
N GLU A 73 -7.99 -8.58 -11.69
CA GLU A 73 -6.86 -7.69 -11.99
C GLU A 73 -6.34 -6.98 -10.73
N LYS A 74 -7.23 -6.62 -9.80
CA LYS A 74 -6.84 -6.13 -8.47
C LYS A 74 -6.00 -7.17 -7.72
N LEU A 75 -6.36 -8.46 -7.80
CA LEU A 75 -5.58 -9.54 -7.20
C LEU A 75 -4.18 -9.63 -7.83
N ILE A 76 -4.08 -9.64 -9.16
CA ILE A 76 -2.80 -9.67 -9.89
C ILE A 76 -1.93 -8.47 -9.50
N LEU A 77 -2.51 -7.26 -9.48
CA LEU A 77 -1.80 -6.05 -9.03
C LEU A 77 -1.35 -6.16 -7.58
N THR A 78 -2.14 -6.78 -6.70
CA THR A 78 -1.78 -7.01 -5.30
C THR A 78 -0.59 -7.95 -5.18
N LEU A 79 -0.57 -9.06 -5.93
CA LEU A 79 0.53 -10.02 -5.92
C LEU A 79 1.83 -9.39 -6.45
N HIS A 80 1.76 -8.64 -7.55
CA HIS A 80 2.93 -7.91 -8.05
C HIS A 80 3.43 -6.84 -7.09
N PHE A 81 2.52 -6.13 -6.43
CA PHE A 81 2.88 -5.15 -5.41
C PHE A 81 3.56 -5.81 -4.22
N LEU A 82 3.02 -6.93 -3.73
CA LEU A 82 3.60 -7.71 -2.64
C LEU A 82 5.02 -8.17 -2.98
N LYS A 83 5.20 -8.83 -4.13
CA LYS A 83 6.51 -9.30 -4.59
C LYS A 83 7.55 -8.18 -4.64
N ARG A 84 7.15 -6.99 -5.12
CA ARG A 84 8.04 -5.83 -5.15
C ARG A 84 8.37 -5.35 -3.72
N LYS A 85 7.38 -5.28 -2.83
CA LYS A 85 7.58 -4.86 -1.43
C LYS A 85 8.45 -5.82 -0.65
N GLU A 86 8.34 -7.12 -0.87
CA GLU A 86 9.24 -8.12 -0.29
C GLU A 86 10.68 -7.89 -0.75
N LYS A 87 10.90 -7.66 -2.05
CA LYS A 87 12.24 -7.34 -2.56
C LYS A 87 12.79 -6.04 -1.99
N GLU A 88 11.98 -4.98 -1.94
CA GLU A 88 12.37 -3.69 -1.34
C GLU A 88 12.72 -3.87 0.15
N TYR A 89 11.98 -4.70 0.88
CA TYR A 89 12.24 -5.00 2.28
C TYR A 89 13.59 -5.72 2.48
N GLU A 90 13.90 -6.75 1.68
CA GLU A 90 15.19 -7.44 1.79
C GLU A 90 16.37 -6.50 1.48
N LEU A 91 16.25 -5.68 0.43
CA LEU A 91 17.29 -4.69 0.10
C LEU A 91 17.47 -3.66 1.24
N LEU A 92 16.36 -3.17 1.80
CA LEU A 92 16.42 -2.23 2.91
C LEU A 92 17.06 -2.88 4.16
N LYS A 93 16.80 -4.17 4.40
CA LYS A 93 17.41 -4.91 5.50
C LYS A 93 18.92 -5.07 5.32
N GLU A 94 19.37 -5.37 4.10
CA GLU A 94 20.80 -5.42 3.76
C GLU A 94 21.45 -4.05 3.93
N GLU A 95 20.82 -2.98 3.44
CA GLU A 95 21.31 -1.60 3.58
C GLU A 95 21.42 -1.18 5.04
N ILE A 96 20.40 -1.49 5.85
CA ILE A 96 20.43 -1.23 7.30
C ILE A 96 21.57 -2.03 7.97
N ALA A 97 21.81 -3.28 7.59
CA ALA A 97 22.90 -4.07 8.14
C ALA A 97 24.27 -3.45 7.80
N HIS A 98 24.48 -3.07 6.54
CA HIS A 98 25.68 -2.39 6.08
C HIS A 98 25.91 -1.07 6.83
N LEU A 99 24.86 -0.24 7.01
CA LEU A 99 24.96 1.01 7.74
C LEU A 99 25.37 0.79 9.21
N HIS A 100 24.93 -0.28 9.87
CA HIS A 100 25.39 -0.61 11.22
C HIS A 100 26.88 -1.02 11.24
N GLU A 101 27.35 -1.78 10.26
CA GLU A 101 28.77 -2.16 10.15
C GLU A 101 29.65 -0.92 9.87
N GLU A 102 29.20 -0.03 8.99
CA GLU A 102 29.88 1.23 8.71
C GLU A 102 29.97 2.09 9.98
N LEU A 103 28.88 2.19 10.75
CA LEU A 103 28.91 2.89 12.03
C LEU A 103 29.87 2.25 13.03
N ALA A 104 29.91 0.91 13.11
CA ALA A 104 30.81 0.20 14.03
C ALA A 104 32.30 0.34 13.67
N THR A 105 32.62 0.54 12.40
CA THR A 105 33.99 0.65 11.89
C THR A 105 34.45 2.10 11.70
N SER A 106 33.51 3.05 11.72
CA SER A 106 33.78 4.48 11.53
C SER A 106 34.34 5.14 12.80
N PRO A 107 35.29 6.09 12.68
CA PRO A 107 35.75 6.91 13.80
C PRO A 107 34.63 7.78 14.42
N LEU A 108 33.45 7.86 13.80
CA LEU A 108 32.25 8.46 14.39
C LEU A 108 31.74 7.70 15.63
N ALA A 109 31.97 6.39 15.75
CA ALA A 109 31.61 5.61 16.95
C ALA A 109 32.48 5.92 18.19
N ALA A 110 33.57 6.67 18.02
CA ALA A 110 34.33 7.21 19.14
C ALA A 110 33.73 8.53 19.68
N ASN A 111 32.72 9.10 19.00
CA ASN A 111 32.04 10.30 19.45
C ASN A 111 30.92 9.95 20.46
N PRO A 112 30.98 10.44 21.71
CA PRO A 112 29.95 10.16 22.72
C PRO A 112 28.53 10.57 22.31
N LEU A 113 28.39 11.61 21.48
CA LEU A 113 27.09 12.06 20.95
C LEU A 113 26.53 11.11 19.90
N ALA A 114 27.38 10.43 19.12
CA ALA A 114 26.93 9.43 18.15
C ALA A 114 26.43 8.16 18.86
N GLN A 115 27.07 7.79 19.97
CA GLN A 115 26.68 6.64 20.80
C GLN A 115 25.27 6.79 21.38
N ASP A 116 24.95 7.95 21.96
CA ASP A 116 23.60 8.25 22.49
C ASP A 116 22.53 8.17 21.40
N VAL A 117 22.81 8.72 20.21
CA VAL A 117 21.87 8.67 19.08
C VAL A 117 21.64 7.24 18.60
N ILE A 118 22.70 6.43 18.49
CA ILE A 118 22.60 5.01 18.09
C ILE A 118 21.78 4.22 19.12
N GLU A 119 22.04 4.40 20.41
CA GLU A 119 21.31 3.72 21.49
C GLU A 119 19.82 4.06 21.46
N ARG A 120 19.47 5.34 21.29
CA ARG A 120 18.07 5.79 21.16
C ARG A 120 17.38 5.24 19.92
N ILE A 121 18.11 5.04 18.82
CA ILE A 121 17.57 4.42 17.59
C ILE A 121 17.28 2.93 17.82
N GLU A 122 18.18 2.18 18.47
CA GLU A 122 17.97 0.76 18.82
C GLU A 122 16.81 0.58 19.82
N GLU A 123 16.70 1.47 20.83
CA GLU A 123 15.56 1.49 21.76
C GLU A 123 14.23 1.72 21.03
N ALA A 124 14.18 2.71 20.12
CA ALA A 124 13.00 3.01 19.32
C ALA A 124 12.63 1.82 18.41
N LYS A 125 13.62 1.17 17.79
CA LYS A 125 13.43 -0.05 16.99
C LYS A 125 12.84 -1.18 17.82
N HIS A 126 13.38 -1.46 19.01
CA HIS A 126 12.83 -2.45 19.94
C HIS A 126 11.39 -2.12 20.36
N PHE A 127 11.10 -0.86 20.64
CA PHE A 127 9.74 -0.42 20.97
C PHE A 127 8.76 -0.68 19.82
N VAL A 128 9.13 -0.31 18.59
CA VAL A 128 8.30 -0.52 17.39
C VAL A 128 8.10 -2.01 17.10
N MET A 129 9.15 -2.83 17.20
CA MET A 129 9.07 -4.28 16.97
C MET A 129 8.19 -4.99 18.01
N ARG A 130 8.26 -4.58 19.29
CA ARG A 130 7.38 -5.10 20.35
C ARG A 130 5.92 -4.72 20.12
N LYS A 131 5.66 -3.51 19.61
CA LYS A 131 4.30 -3.05 19.28
C LYS A 131 3.70 -3.86 18.13
N HIS A 132 4.44 -4.06 17.05
CA HIS A 132 3.96 -4.81 15.87
C HIS A 132 3.79 -6.32 16.13
N ALA A 133 4.62 -6.93 16.97
CA ALA A 133 4.47 -8.34 17.34
C ALA A 133 3.12 -8.64 18.03
N ASN A 134 2.53 -7.65 18.69
CA ASN A 134 1.23 -7.75 19.36
C ASN A 134 0.03 -7.42 18.44
N GLU A 135 0.27 -6.94 17.21
CA GLU A 135 -0.76 -6.49 16.27
C GLU A 135 -0.89 -7.41 15.03
N MET A 136 -0.04 -8.43 14.89
CA MET A 136 -0.07 -9.36 13.74
C MET A 136 -1.20 -10.38 13.91
N ASP A 137 -2.26 -10.28 13.10
CA ASP A 137 -3.43 -11.18 13.14
C ASP A 137 -2.99 -12.66 13.01
N PRO A 138 -3.15 -13.48 14.06
CA PRO A 138 -2.78 -14.89 14.05
C PRO A 138 -3.47 -15.68 12.91
N ASN A 139 -4.68 -15.26 12.50
CA ASN A 139 -5.41 -15.87 11.40
C ASN A 139 -4.77 -15.60 10.03
N LEU A 140 -4.07 -14.47 9.85
CA LEU A 140 -3.41 -14.13 8.60
C LEU A 140 -2.17 -15.00 8.37
N ILE A 141 -1.41 -15.28 9.43
CA ILE A 141 -0.25 -16.18 9.40
C ILE A 141 -0.69 -17.61 9.06
N ALA A 142 -1.80 -18.07 9.64
CA ALA A 142 -2.35 -19.39 9.35
C ALA A 142 -2.84 -19.51 7.89
N LYS A 143 -3.52 -18.48 7.36
CA LYS A 143 -4.00 -18.46 5.98
C LYS A 143 -2.88 -18.42 4.94
N LEU A 144 -1.80 -17.67 5.19
CA LEU A 144 -0.63 -17.64 4.30
C LEU A 144 0.11 -18.98 4.28
N LYS A 145 0.23 -19.68 5.42
CA LYS A 145 0.83 -21.03 5.47
C LYS A 145 0.02 -22.08 4.70
N ILE A 146 -1.29 -21.93 4.63
CA ILE A 146 -2.17 -22.82 3.85
C ILE A 146 -2.08 -22.49 2.35
N ALA A 147 -2.08 -21.20 1.99
CA ALA A 147 -2.02 -20.76 0.59
C ALA A 147 -0.69 -21.10 -0.11
N CYS A 148 0.42 -21.21 0.63
CA CYS A 148 1.73 -21.60 0.08
C CYS A 148 2.01 -23.12 0.11
N ARG A 149 1.05 -23.95 0.55
CA ARG A 149 1.18 -25.42 0.59
C ARG A 149 0.45 -26.16 -0.53
N ASN A 150 -0.17 -25.44 -1.47
CA ASN A 150 -0.83 -25.99 -2.65
C ASN A 150 -0.21 -25.43 -3.93
#